data_AF-A0A930YFL2-F1
#
_entry.id   AF-A0A930YFL2-F1
#
_cell.length_a   1.000
_cell.length_b   1.000
_cell.length_c   1.000
_cell.angle_alpha   90.00
_cell.angle_beta   90.00
_cell.angle_gamma   90.00
#
_symmetry.space_group_name_H-M   'P 1'
#
loop_
_entity.id
_entity.type
_entity.pdbx_description
1 polymer ?
#
loop_
_entity_poly.entity_id
_entity_poly.type
_entity_poly.pdbx_seq_one_letter_code
_entity_poly.pdbx_strand_id
1 'polypeptide(L)'
;MTDADAVRRVALALPRSYEVQVRGRWKFRVGSIVYVAFSADELTMGFGFPKAERDGLVASDPATFFLPGTSDLRYQWVCAVLAGLDEQEMRELVTDAWRMCTPKMLHDLPELPAPAMAAYGFLDSGSWGELRPLLHPYLHFDDGRVSLRGRTKVLDHLRENGAKPPVEVEVRDGQIYCWVR
;
A
#
# COMPACT_ATOMS: atom_id res chain seq x y z
N MET A 1 -7.01 -21.91 5.58
CA MET A 1 -8.25 -21.14 5.82
C MET A 1 -7.83 -19.70 5.96
N THR A 2 -8.37 -18.84 5.12
CA THR A 2 -8.03 -17.42 5.10
C THR A 2 -8.85 -16.67 6.16
N ASP A 3 -8.18 -15.77 6.89
CA ASP A 3 -8.76 -14.91 7.90
C ASP A 3 -8.24 -13.46 7.75
N ALA A 4 -8.72 -12.55 8.60
CA ALA A 4 -8.34 -11.15 8.53
C ALA A 4 -6.85 -10.90 8.82
N ASP A 5 -6.21 -11.76 9.61
CA ASP A 5 -4.78 -11.67 9.89
C ASP A 5 -3.93 -12.07 8.68
N ALA A 6 -4.38 -13.04 7.87
CA ALA A 6 -3.78 -13.34 6.58
C ALA A 6 -3.83 -12.14 5.63
N VAL A 7 -4.99 -11.48 5.56
CA VAL A 7 -5.16 -10.24 4.78
C VAL A 7 -4.26 -9.12 5.32
N ARG A 8 -4.17 -8.92 6.64
CA ARG A 8 -3.26 -7.95 7.28
C ARG A 8 -1.81 -8.17 6.87
N ARG A 9 -1.32 -9.42 6.89
CA ARG A 9 0.05 -9.74 6.51
C ARG A 9 0.35 -9.34 5.06
N VAL A 10 -0.57 -9.61 4.14
CA VAL A 10 -0.41 -9.21 2.72
C VAL A 10 -0.50 -7.69 2.59
N ALA A 11 -1.56 -7.10 3.13
CA ALA A 11 -1.85 -5.68 2.98
C ALA A 11 -0.76 -4.78 3.57
N LEU A 12 -0.19 -5.10 4.73
CA LEU A 12 0.86 -4.29 5.38
C LEU A 12 2.23 -4.43 4.71
N ALA A 13 2.45 -5.47 3.91
CA ALA A 13 3.66 -5.61 3.09
C ALA A 13 3.61 -4.75 1.82
N LEU A 14 2.42 -4.30 1.40
CA LEU A 14 2.26 -3.51 0.18
C LEU A 14 2.73 -2.05 0.37
N PRO A 15 3.48 -1.48 -0.59
CA PRO A 15 3.94 -0.10 -0.51
C PRO A 15 2.81 0.91 -0.26
N ARG A 16 3.07 1.84 0.69
CA ARG A 16 2.16 2.91 1.12
C ARG A 16 0.85 2.44 1.76
N SER A 17 0.71 1.14 1.99
CA SER A 17 -0.44 0.59 2.67
C SER A 17 -0.36 0.86 4.17
N TYR A 18 -1.46 1.27 4.76
CA TYR A 18 -1.58 1.41 6.21
C TYR A 18 -2.99 1.02 6.68
N GLU A 19 -3.07 0.52 7.90
CA GLU A 19 -4.32 0.14 8.55
C GLU A 19 -4.91 1.32 9.33
N VAL A 20 -6.23 1.50 9.21
CA VAL A 20 -6.98 2.51 9.96
C VAL A 20 -8.33 1.97 10.42
N GLN A 21 -8.73 2.31 11.64
CA GLN A 21 -10.05 1.99 12.15
C GLN A 21 -11.01 3.16 11.94
N VAL A 22 -12.15 2.91 11.30
CA VAL A 22 -13.20 3.91 11.09
C VAL A 22 -14.54 3.33 11.51
N ARG A 23 -15.18 3.94 12.51
CA ARG A 23 -16.48 3.50 13.06
C ARG A 23 -16.48 2.00 13.42
N GLY A 24 -15.43 1.54 14.10
CA GLY A 24 -15.28 0.15 14.55
C GLY A 24 -14.98 -0.87 13.44
N ARG A 25 -14.66 -0.42 12.22
CA ARG A 25 -14.25 -1.29 11.10
C ARG A 25 -12.83 -0.99 10.68
N TRP A 26 -12.04 -2.04 10.53
CA TRP A 26 -10.67 -1.95 10.04
C TRP A 26 -10.62 -1.84 8.52
N LYS A 27 -9.71 -1.01 8.03
CA LYS A 27 -9.56 -0.68 6.61
C LYS A 27 -8.09 -0.52 6.25
N PHE A 28 -7.76 -0.90 5.02
CA PHE A 28 -6.46 -0.58 4.43
C PHE A 28 -6.59 0.53 3.41
N ARG A 29 -5.61 1.43 3.45
CA ARG A 29 -5.56 2.61 2.58
C ARG A 29 -4.22 2.78 1.91
N VAL A 30 -4.26 3.41 0.75
CA VAL A 30 -3.12 4.11 0.14
C VAL A 30 -3.50 5.57 -0.03
N GLY A 31 -2.72 6.48 0.56
CA GLY A 31 -3.12 7.89 0.65
C GLY A 31 -4.50 8.02 1.32
N SER A 32 -5.47 8.60 0.62
CA SER A 32 -6.87 8.72 1.10
C SER A 32 -7.80 7.61 0.58
N ILE A 33 -7.32 6.72 -0.29
CA ILE A 33 -8.14 5.71 -0.98
C ILE A 33 -8.18 4.45 -0.15
N VAL A 34 -9.38 3.94 0.14
CA VAL A 34 -9.58 2.63 0.77
C VAL A 34 -9.60 1.58 -0.33
N TYR A 35 -8.79 0.53 -0.19
CA TYR A 35 -8.75 -0.58 -1.16
C TYR A 35 -9.18 -1.93 -0.55
N VAL A 36 -9.14 -2.08 0.77
CA VAL A 36 -9.75 -3.20 1.52
C VAL A 36 -10.45 -2.66 2.77
N ALA A 37 -11.61 -3.23 3.12
CA ALA A 37 -12.31 -2.94 4.37
C ALA A 37 -13.02 -4.18 4.92
N PHE A 38 -12.86 -4.45 6.22
CA PHE A 38 -13.52 -5.58 6.87
C PHE A 38 -14.94 -5.24 7.34
N SER A 39 -15.78 -6.27 7.45
CA SER A 39 -16.96 -6.23 8.32
C SER A 39 -16.55 -6.09 9.80
N ALA A 40 -17.50 -5.74 10.66
CA ALA A 40 -17.22 -5.52 12.09
C ALA A 40 -16.77 -6.80 12.81
N ASP A 41 -17.19 -7.97 12.33
CA ASP A 41 -16.80 -9.30 12.81
C ASP A 41 -15.58 -9.86 12.08
N GLU A 42 -15.01 -9.11 11.12
CA GLU A 42 -13.86 -9.50 10.31
C GLU A 42 -14.02 -10.81 9.52
N LEU A 43 -15.25 -11.32 9.34
CA LEU A 43 -15.51 -12.54 8.58
C LEU A 43 -15.61 -12.29 7.06
N THR A 44 -15.84 -11.03 6.66
CA THR A 44 -15.92 -10.63 5.27
C THR A 44 -15.01 -9.43 5.01
N MET A 45 -14.55 -9.30 3.77
CA MET A 45 -13.87 -8.10 3.30
C MET A 45 -14.55 -7.56 2.05
N GLY A 46 -14.68 -6.25 1.98
CA GLY A 46 -14.83 -5.53 0.72
C GLY A 46 -13.47 -5.17 0.16
N PHE A 47 -13.31 -5.22 -1.16
CA PHE A 47 -12.07 -4.87 -1.83
C PHE A 47 -12.32 -4.16 -3.16
N GLY A 48 -11.32 -3.41 -3.61
CA GLY A 48 -11.32 -2.73 -4.89
C GLY A 48 -11.43 -3.72 -6.05
N PHE A 49 -12.43 -3.57 -6.92
CA PHE A 49 -12.63 -4.47 -8.05
C PHE A 49 -13.35 -3.77 -9.21
N PRO A 50 -13.03 -4.07 -10.49
CA PRO A 50 -13.68 -3.44 -11.64
C PRO A 50 -15.20 -3.65 -11.63
N LYS A 51 -15.95 -2.54 -11.68
CA LYS A 51 -17.41 -2.51 -11.67
C LYS A 51 -18.03 -3.27 -12.83
N ALA A 52 -17.35 -3.29 -13.98
CA ALA A 52 -17.79 -4.01 -15.17
C ALA A 52 -17.68 -5.53 -15.02
N GLU A 53 -16.84 -6.01 -14.10
CA GLU A 53 -16.51 -7.44 -13.96
C GLU A 53 -17.14 -8.07 -12.72
N ARG A 54 -17.56 -7.26 -11.72
CA ARG A 54 -18.04 -7.77 -10.42
C ARG A 54 -19.21 -8.73 -10.53
N ASP A 55 -20.13 -8.52 -11.47
CA ASP A 55 -21.29 -9.40 -11.64
C ASP A 55 -20.85 -10.79 -12.14
N GLY A 56 -19.78 -10.84 -12.93
CA GLY A 56 -19.15 -12.09 -13.36
C GLY A 56 -18.46 -12.82 -12.21
N LEU A 57 -17.72 -12.10 -11.37
CA LEU A 57 -17.07 -12.67 -10.17
C LEU A 57 -18.11 -13.23 -9.18
N VAL A 58 -19.20 -12.51 -8.95
CA VAL A 58 -20.30 -12.98 -8.10
C VAL A 58 -20.96 -14.22 -8.71
N ALA A 59 -21.12 -14.27 -10.03
CA ALA A 59 -21.71 -15.44 -10.70
C ALA A 59 -20.79 -16.68 -10.68
N SER A 60 -19.47 -16.52 -10.62
CA SER A 60 -18.53 -17.65 -10.60
C SER A 60 -18.53 -18.39 -9.27
N ASP A 61 -18.63 -17.67 -8.15
CA ASP A 61 -18.82 -18.26 -6.83
C ASP A 61 -19.68 -17.35 -5.92
N PRO A 62 -21.01 -17.53 -5.94
CA PRO A 62 -21.93 -16.74 -5.13
C PRO A 62 -21.88 -17.05 -3.62
N ALA A 63 -21.24 -18.16 -3.23
CA ALA A 63 -21.07 -18.48 -1.81
C ALA A 63 -19.94 -17.66 -1.18
N THR A 64 -18.92 -17.35 -1.99
CA THR A 64 -17.77 -16.54 -1.58
C THR A 64 -17.99 -15.07 -1.88
N PHE A 65 -18.44 -14.71 -3.09
CA PHE A 65 -18.51 -13.33 -3.56
C PHE A 65 -19.93 -12.76 -3.56
N PHE A 66 -20.06 -11.50 -3.18
CA PHE A 66 -21.35 -10.80 -3.17
C PHE A 66 -21.19 -9.30 -3.42
N LEU A 67 -22.27 -8.69 -3.89
CA LEU A 67 -22.32 -7.24 -4.11
C LEU A 67 -22.34 -6.49 -2.77
N PRO A 68 -21.68 -5.32 -2.68
CA PRO A 68 -21.76 -4.51 -1.48
C PRO A 68 -23.15 -3.86 -1.35
N GLY A 69 -23.42 -3.23 -0.21
CA GLY A 69 -24.66 -2.49 0.02
C GLY A 69 -24.89 -1.40 -1.03
N THR A 70 -26.15 -1.00 -1.22
CA THR A 70 -26.58 -0.09 -2.30
C THR A 70 -25.77 1.20 -2.40
N SER A 71 -25.36 1.76 -1.26
CA SER A 71 -24.52 2.98 -1.23
C SER A 71 -23.19 2.79 -1.94
N ASP A 72 -22.60 1.60 -1.85
CA ASP A 72 -21.24 1.33 -2.29
C ASP A 72 -21.20 0.83 -3.75
N LEU A 73 -22.35 0.50 -4.34
CA LEU A 73 -22.47 0.07 -5.75
C LEU A 73 -21.97 1.11 -6.76
N ARG A 74 -21.83 2.38 -6.35
CA ARG A 74 -21.25 3.46 -7.17
C ARG A 74 -19.73 3.34 -7.35
N TYR A 75 -19.05 2.59 -6.48
CA TYR A 75 -17.60 2.42 -6.48
C TYR A 75 -17.15 1.16 -7.24
N GLN A 76 -15.84 1.09 -7.49
CA GLN A 76 -15.14 -0.09 -8.00
C GLN A 76 -14.94 -1.05 -6.81
N TRP A 77 -15.96 -1.82 -6.46
CA TRP A 77 -16.01 -2.55 -5.19
C TRP A 77 -16.85 -3.81 -5.26
N VAL A 78 -16.38 -4.87 -4.61
CA VAL A 78 -17.06 -6.16 -4.39
C VAL A 78 -16.68 -6.71 -3.02
N CYS A 79 -17.43 -7.68 -2.50
CA CYS A 79 -17.18 -8.29 -1.20
C CYS A 79 -16.96 -9.80 -1.31
N ALA A 80 -16.19 -10.34 -0.37
CA ALA A 80 -15.95 -11.77 -0.22
C ALA A 80 -16.06 -12.24 1.24
N VAL A 81 -16.51 -13.48 1.43
CA VAL A 81 -16.40 -14.23 2.70
C VAL A 81 -14.98 -14.79 2.81
N LEU A 82 -14.25 -14.43 3.86
CA LEU A 82 -12.82 -14.80 3.98
C LEU A 82 -12.62 -16.32 4.05
N ALA A 83 -13.51 -17.02 4.73
CA ALA A 83 -13.43 -18.48 4.86
C ALA A 83 -13.62 -19.22 3.53
N GLY A 84 -14.20 -18.58 2.51
CA GLY A 84 -14.35 -19.13 1.16
C GLY A 84 -13.09 -18.98 0.30
N LEU A 85 -12.14 -18.14 0.70
CA LEU A 85 -10.92 -17.87 -0.05
C LEU A 85 -9.79 -18.80 0.39
N ASP A 86 -8.99 -19.26 -0.58
CA ASP A 86 -7.65 -19.77 -0.29
C ASP A 86 -6.63 -18.62 -0.13
N GLU A 87 -5.39 -18.95 0.26
CA GLU A 87 -4.36 -17.93 0.51
C GLU A 87 -3.90 -17.23 -0.77
N GLN A 88 -3.84 -17.97 -1.89
CA GLN A 88 -3.36 -17.46 -3.16
C GLN A 88 -4.40 -16.50 -3.75
N GLU A 89 -5.66 -16.91 -3.77
CA GLU A 89 -6.77 -16.09 -4.24
C GLU A 89 -6.90 -14.81 -3.39
N MET A 90 -6.87 -14.92 -2.06
CA MET A 90 -6.90 -13.74 -1.19
C MET A 90 -5.74 -12.78 -1.50
N ARG A 91 -4.53 -13.31 -1.68
CA ARG A 91 -3.35 -12.49 -2.00
C ARG A 91 -3.52 -11.76 -3.32
N GLU A 92 -4.03 -12.43 -4.35
CA GLU A 92 -4.32 -11.83 -5.65
C GLU A 92 -5.34 -10.70 -5.53
N LEU A 93 -6.49 -10.96 -4.88
CA LEU A 93 -7.54 -9.95 -4.69
C LEU A 93 -7.05 -8.72 -3.92
N VAL A 94 -6.30 -8.91 -2.83
CA VAL A 94 -5.74 -7.81 -2.02
C VAL A 94 -4.70 -7.02 -2.84
N THR A 95 -3.84 -7.71 -3.57
CA THR A 95 -2.78 -7.07 -4.38
C THR A 95 -3.36 -6.30 -5.56
N ASP A 96 -4.35 -6.87 -6.25
CA ASP A 96 -4.97 -6.21 -7.40
C ASP A 96 -5.85 -5.02 -6.98
N ALA A 97 -6.59 -5.15 -5.86
CA ALA A 97 -7.28 -4.01 -5.26
C ALA A 97 -6.32 -2.86 -4.92
N TRP A 98 -5.13 -3.18 -4.39
CA TRP A 98 -4.08 -2.20 -4.14
C TRP A 98 -3.55 -1.58 -5.45
N ARG A 99 -3.27 -2.40 -6.48
CA ARG A 99 -2.81 -1.91 -7.80
C ARG A 99 -3.77 -0.93 -8.45
N MET A 100 -5.08 -1.12 -8.25
CA MET A 100 -6.09 -0.17 -8.72
C MET A 100 -5.97 1.22 -8.06
N CYS A 101 -5.35 1.29 -6.89
CA CYS A 101 -5.20 2.51 -6.09
C CYS A 101 -3.78 3.10 -6.15
N THR A 102 -2.86 2.48 -6.88
CA THR A 102 -1.44 2.88 -6.92
C THR A 102 -0.90 3.17 -8.32
N PRO A 103 0.12 4.03 -8.44
CA PRO A 103 0.88 4.16 -9.69
C PRO A 103 1.65 2.88 -10.02
N LYS A 104 1.75 2.56 -11.32
CA LYS A 104 2.46 1.37 -11.84
C LYS A 104 3.88 1.19 -11.30
N MET A 105 4.59 2.30 -10.99
CA MET A 105 5.96 2.23 -10.49
C MET A 105 6.12 1.51 -9.15
N LEU A 106 5.01 1.27 -8.42
CA LEU A 106 5.01 0.57 -7.14
C LEU A 106 4.87 -0.95 -7.28
N HIS A 107 4.34 -1.43 -8.40
CA HIS A 107 3.86 -2.81 -8.54
C HIS A 107 4.99 -3.84 -8.46
N ASP A 108 6.20 -3.42 -8.83
CA ASP A 108 7.38 -4.28 -8.97
C ASP A 108 8.54 -3.78 -8.10
N LEU A 109 8.23 -3.07 -7.00
CA LEU A 109 9.29 -2.67 -6.07
C LEU A 109 9.90 -3.90 -5.39
N PRO A 110 11.23 -3.93 -5.22
CA PRO A 110 11.85 -4.92 -4.36
C PRO A 110 11.34 -4.75 -2.93
N GLU A 111 11.50 -5.79 -2.11
CA GLU A 111 11.26 -5.66 -0.69
C GLU A 111 12.23 -4.62 -0.11
N LEU A 112 11.67 -3.49 0.33
CA LEU A 112 12.45 -2.39 0.87
C LEU A 112 12.55 -2.53 2.40
N PRO A 113 13.70 -2.22 3.00
CA PRO A 113 13.85 -2.18 4.44
C PRO A 113 12.87 -1.15 5.06
N ALA A 114 12.42 -1.42 6.29
CA ALA A 114 11.39 -0.63 6.96
C ALA A 114 11.61 0.90 6.93
N PRO A 115 12.85 1.44 7.12
CA PRO A 115 13.09 2.87 6.99
C PRO A 115 12.81 3.43 5.59
N ALA A 116 13.11 2.68 4.52
CA ALA A 116 12.83 3.11 3.14
C ALA A 116 11.34 3.12 2.85
N MET A 117 10.62 2.11 3.33
CA MET A 117 9.15 2.06 3.24
C MET A 117 8.49 3.23 3.98
N ALA A 118 8.91 3.48 5.21
CA ALA A 118 8.41 4.59 6.01
C ALA A 118 8.74 5.96 5.39
N ALA A 119 9.99 6.14 4.93
CA ALA A 119 10.42 7.36 4.26
C ALA A 119 9.57 7.66 3.02
N TYR A 120 9.25 6.64 2.22
CA TYR A 120 8.40 6.83 1.06
C TYR A 120 6.95 7.18 1.43
N GLY A 121 6.41 6.61 2.52
CA GLY A 121 5.13 7.02 3.08
C GLY A 121 5.10 8.49 3.49
N PHE A 122 6.15 8.95 4.20
CA PHE A 122 6.26 10.35 4.64
C PHE A 122 6.51 11.35 3.51
N LEU A 123 7.21 10.94 2.45
CA LEU A 123 7.36 11.74 1.24
C LEU A 123 6.01 11.99 0.57
N ASP A 124 5.18 10.95 0.45
CA ASP A 124 3.86 11.06 -0.17
C ASP A 124 2.90 11.92 0.64
N SER A 125 2.97 11.84 1.97
CA SER A 125 2.15 12.65 2.89
C SER A 125 2.66 14.07 3.12
N GLY A 126 3.87 14.41 2.63
CA GLY A 126 4.52 15.69 2.93
C GLY A 126 4.95 15.83 4.40
N SER A 127 5.08 14.74 5.14
CA SER A 127 5.45 14.71 6.56
C SER A 127 6.97 14.83 6.74
N TRP A 128 7.55 15.96 6.31
CA TRP A 128 9.00 16.19 6.29
C TRP A 128 9.69 16.04 7.65
N GLY A 129 8.98 16.33 8.75
CA GLY A 129 9.48 16.16 10.12
C GLY A 129 9.71 14.69 10.48
N GLU A 130 8.85 13.80 10.00
CA GLU A 130 8.95 12.34 10.19
C GLU A 130 9.92 11.69 9.19
N LEU A 131 10.05 12.28 7.99
CA LEU A 131 11.03 11.82 6.99
C LEU A 131 12.47 12.07 7.44
N ARG A 132 12.77 13.26 7.98
CA ARG A 132 14.15 13.69 8.25
C ARG A 132 14.93 12.74 9.18
N PRO A 133 14.36 12.16 10.26
CA PRO A 133 15.03 11.17 11.11
C PRO A 133 15.40 9.88 10.39
N LEU A 134 14.68 9.52 9.32
CA LEU A 134 14.96 8.31 8.54
C LEU A 134 16.10 8.48 7.53
N LEU A 135 16.50 9.71 7.23
CA LEU A 135 17.58 10.00 6.29
C LEU A 135 18.90 10.19 7.05
N HIS A 136 19.93 9.43 6.70
CA HIS A 136 21.25 9.53 7.33
C HIS A 136 21.91 10.89 7.03
N PRO A 137 22.65 11.51 7.96
CA PRO A 137 23.31 12.80 7.73
C PRO A 137 24.20 12.84 6.48
N TYR A 138 24.86 11.71 6.16
CA TYR A 138 25.72 11.52 5.00
C TYR A 138 25.04 10.76 3.83
N LEU A 139 23.72 10.81 3.74
CA LEU A 139 22.94 10.16 2.67
C LEU A 139 23.54 10.40 1.29
N HIS A 140 23.76 9.33 0.54
CA HIS A 140 24.01 9.36 -0.91
C HIS A 140 22.69 9.12 -1.63
N PHE A 141 22.29 10.07 -2.47
CA PHE A 141 21.05 10.01 -3.24
C PHE A 141 21.37 10.06 -4.73
N ASP A 142 20.78 9.17 -5.51
CA ASP A 142 20.81 9.18 -6.96
C ASP A 142 19.43 8.79 -7.50
N ASP A 143 18.83 9.63 -8.34
CA ASP A 143 17.54 9.32 -8.98
C ASP A 143 17.63 9.11 -10.51
N GLY A 144 18.85 8.94 -11.02
CA GLY A 144 19.18 8.89 -12.43
C GLY A 144 19.16 10.25 -13.14
N ARG A 145 18.71 11.32 -12.48
CA ARG A 145 18.73 12.71 -12.99
C ARG A 145 19.71 13.58 -12.21
N VAL A 146 19.77 13.39 -10.89
CA VAL A 146 20.66 14.11 -9.99
C VAL A 146 21.30 13.15 -9.00
N SER A 147 22.57 13.40 -8.70
CA SER A 147 23.30 12.75 -7.62
C SER A 147 23.63 13.78 -6.54
N LEU A 148 23.17 13.55 -5.32
CA LEU A 148 23.32 14.45 -4.18
C LEU A 148 23.98 13.74 -2.99
N ARG A 149 24.69 14.51 -2.17
CA ARG A 149 25.24 14.04 -0.90
C ARG A 149 24.82 14.91 0.26
N GLY A 150 24.51 14.24 1.36
CA GLY A 150 24.15 14.85 2.63
C GLY A 150 22.66 15.14 2.75
N ARG A 151 22.11 14.81 3.92
CA ARG A 151 20.68 14.88 4.22
C ARG A 151 20.01 16.21 3.85
N THR A 152 20.67 17.33 4.13
CA THR A 152 20.08 18.67 3.90
C THR A 152 19.81 18.91 2.42
N LYS A 153 20.80 18.69 1.56
CA LYS A 153 20.66 18.90 0.11
C LYS A 153 19.60 17.96 -0.49
N VAL A 154 19.59 16.71 -0.03
CA VAL A 154 18.60 15.73 -0.48
C VAL A 154 17.19 16.15 -0.05
N LEU A 155 16.99 16.56 1.20
CA LEU A 155 15.67 17.03 1.66
C LEU A 155 15.16 18.24 0.87
N ASP A 156 16.03 19.20 0.56
CA ASP A 156 15.64 20.37 -0.23
C ASP A 156 15.24 19.97 -1.66
N HIS A 157 16.02 19.08 -2.29
CA HIS A 157 15.67 18.51 -3.59
C HIS A 157 14.33 17.74 -3.57
N LEU A 158 14.11 16.90 -2.56
CA LEU A 158 12.89 16.11 -2.40
C LEU A 158 11.65 16.99 -2.20
N ARG A 159 11.76 18.13 -1.52
CA ARG A 159 10.65 19.07 -1.34
C ARG A 159 10.20 19.69 -2.66
N GLU A 160 11.16 20.02 -3.52
CA GLU A 160 10.90 20.69 -4.79
C GLU A 160 10.46 19.70 -5.88
N ASN A 161 11.03 18.49 -5.88
CA ASN A 161 10.94 17.56 -7.02
C ASN A 161 10.26 16.22 -6.68
N GLY A 162 10.08 15.91 -5.39
CA GLY A 162 9.73 14.58 -4.93
C GLY A 162 10.83 13.55 -5.22
N ALA A 163 10.52 12.28 -5.02
CA ALA A 163 11.32 11.18 -5.55
C ALA A 163 10.45 9.95 -5.82
N LYS A 164 10.94 9.12 -6.74
CA LYS A 164 10.45 7.75 -6.87
C LYS A 164 11.07 6.88 -5.76
N PRO A 165 10.39 5.81 -5.33
CA PRO A 165 10.93 4.89 -4.33
C PRO A 165 12.23 4.25 -4.81
N PRO A 166 13.22 3.99 -3.95
CA PRO A 166 14.50 3.44 -4.40
C PRO A 166 14.32 2.05 -4.99
N VAL A 167 15.17 1.69 -5.95
CA VAL A 167 15.37 0.29 -6.38
C VAL A 167 16.51 -0.37 -5.60
N GLU A 168 17.43 0.43 -5.07
CA GLU A 168 18.51 -0.02 -4.21
C GLU A 168 18.64 0.94 -3.02
N VAL A 169 18.76 0.36 -1.82
CA VAL A 169 18.84 1.12 -0.58
C VAL A 169 19.76 0.44 0.42
N GLU A 170 20.66 1.23 1.00
CA GLU A 170 21.51 0.82 2.11
C GLU A 170 21.03 1.51 3.39
N VAL A 171 20.85 0.75 4.46
CA VAL A 171 20.47 1.26 5.78
C VAL A 171 21.64 1.13 6.76
N ARG A 172 21.93 2.20 7.50
CA ARG A 172 22.92 2.24 8.59
C ARG A 172 22.29 2.88 9.82
N ASP A 173 22.44 2.23 10.97
CA ASP A 173 21.89 2.72 12.25
C ASP A 173 20.39 3.07 12.19
N GLY A 174 19.61 2.29 11.42
CA GLY A 174 18.18 2.51 11.21
C GLY A 174 17.84 3.66 10.25
N GLN A 175 18.83 4.29 9.61
CA GLN A 175 18.66 5.39 8.68
C GLN A 175 19.10 5.02 7.26
N ILE A 176 18.45 5.59 6.27
CA ILE A 176 18.80 5.43 4.85
C ILE A 176 20.13 6.14 4.60
N TYR A 177 21.18 5.35 4.33
CA TYR A 177 22.51 5.81 3.98
C TYR A 177 22.71 5.97 2.47
N CYS A 178 22.08 5.10 1.68
CA CYS A 178 22.10 5.15 0.22
C CYS A 178 20.68 5.02 -0.32
N TRP A 179 20.30 5.86 -1.28
CA TRP A 179 19.04 5.81 -2.01
C TRP A 179 19.35 5.92 -3.50
N VAL A 180 19.14 4.83 -4.25
CA VAL A 180 19.33 4.78 -5.69
C VAL A 180 18.03 4.36 -6.37
N ARG A 181 17.65 5.08 -7.43
CA ARG A 181 16.47 4.78 -8.25
C ARG A 181 16.83 4.34 -9.66
#